data_AF-A0A7J6N2M7-F1
#
_entry.id   AF-A0A7J6N2M7-F1
#
_cell.length_a   1.000
_cell.length_b   1.000
_cell.length_c   1.000
_cell.angle_alpha   90.00
_cell.angle_beta   90.00
_cell.angle_gamma   90.00
#
_symmetry.space_group_name_H-M   'P 1'
#
loop_
_entity.id
_entity.type
_entity.pdbx_description
1 polymer ?
#
loop_
_entity_poly.entity_id
_entity_poly.type
_entity_poly.pdbx_seq_one_letter_code
_entity_poly.pdbx_strand_id
1 'polypeptide(L)'
;MYNGIGLQTPRGSGTSGYVQRNKSYLRPQRTDIKPFRENEAAAAAPPKPKKADPELIYHNQKREIEVKLIDLHDTLIDAGEDEEIAQKKVDKEREKMYKELDDRRADAEAHGGELQADQMASTHEYLQMQKRQADRAAKAFGINTRNHEEGAAFDKDRQHQEKLQRMMDAQARDAERWAAPGGGSGDNGPGRKHQRDNRPLAKGGESWRDFATRRKEKGWAAEEREETGGSARRKEAKRSRINDDKNNNTITEG
;
A
#
# COMPACT_ATOMS: atom_id res chain seq x y z
N MET A 1 -20.83 -41.28 -49.94
CA MET A 1 -20.80 -40.68 -48.58
C MET A 1 -19.45 -40.02 -48.36
N TYR A 2 -19.44 -38.77 -47.91
CA TYR A 2 -18.20 -38.04 -47.61
C TYR A 2 -18.10 -37.87 -46.09
N ASN A 3 -16.99 -38.30 -45.48
CA ASN A 3 -16.77 -38.30 -44.02
C ASN A 3 -17.88 -38.98 -43.19
N GLY A 4 -18.56 -40.00 -43.74
CA GLY A 4 -19.66 -40.69 -43.07
C GLY A 4 -20.96 -39.88 -42.93
N ILE A 5 -21.06 -38.72 -43.60
CA ILE A 5 -22.22 -37.82 -43.52
C ILE A 5 -22.94 -37.79 -44.88
N GLY A 6 -24.27 -37.74 -44.86
CA GLY A 6 -25.14 -37.63 -46.04
C GLY A 6 -25.70 -38.96 -46.54
N LEU A 7 -26.38 -38.92 -47.69
CA LEU A 7 -26.96 -40.10 -48.34
C LEU A 7 -25.91 -40.85 -49.18
N GLN A 8 -26.06 -42.18 -49.29
CA GLN A 8 -25.20 -42.99 -50.15
C GLN A 8 -25.49 -42.72 -51.63
N THR A 9 -26.77 -42.61 -52.00
CA THR A 9 -27.21 -42.13 -53.31
C THR A 9 -28.43 -41.20 -53.15
N PRO A 10 -28.58 -40.13 -53.95
CA PRO A 10 -29.76 -39.26 -53.88
C PRO A 10 -31.00 -39.88 -54.56
N ARG A 11 -30.82 -40.91 -55.39
CA ARG A 11 -31.91 -41.61 -56.11
C ARG A 11 -32.83 -42.31 -55.10
N GLY A 12 -34.14 -42.11 -55.24
CA GLY A 12 -35.16 -42.66 -54.34
C GLY A 12 -35.39 -41.87 -53.05
N SER A 13 -34.52 -40.90 -52.72
CA SER A 13 -34.71 -40.02 -51.54
C SER A 13 -35.67 -38.85 -51.79
N GLY A 14 -36.02 -38.56 -53.05
CA GLY A 14 -36.86 -37.43 -53.43
C GLY A 14 -36.21 -36.05 -53.23
N THR A 15 -34.89 -35.99 -52.95
CA THR A 15 -34.13 -34.74 -52.74
C THR A 15 -32.92 -34.65 -53.67
N SER A 16 -32.29 -33.47 -53.75
CA SER A 16 -31.07 -33.25 -54.56
C SER A 16 -29.81 -33.90 -53.98
N GLY A 17 -29.84 -34.42 -52.74
CA GLY A 17 -28.67 -34.96 -52.06
C GLY A 17 -27.66 -33.92 -51.56
N TYR A 18 -28.02 -32.63 -51.57
CA TYR A 18 -27.16 -31.56 -51.09
C TYR A 18 -27.06 -31.59 -49.55
N VAL A 19 -25.84 -31.64 -49.02
CA VAL A 19 -25.56 -31.72 -47.58
C VAL A 19 -24.87 -30.45 -47.12
N GLN A 20 -25.48 -29.72 -46.19
CA GLN A 20 -24.91 -28.52 -45.58
C GLN A 20 -24.45 -28.80 -44.14
N ARG A 21 -23.31 -28.22 -43.74
CA ARG A 21 -22.89 -28.25 -42.33
C ARG A 21 -23.87 -27.48 -41.43
N ASN A 22 -24.18 -28.01 -40.26
CA ASN A 22 -24.91 -27.27 -39.23
C ASN A 22 -24.02 -26.13 -38.69
N LYS A 23 -24.44 -24.87 -38.88
CA LYS A 23 -23.72 -23.69 -38.39
C LYS A 23 -23.94 -23.42 -36.90
N SER A 24 -25.03 -23.94 -36.32
CA SER A 24 -25.40 -23.77 -34.92
C SER A 24 -24.87 -24.88 -34.01
N TYR A 25 -24.20 -25.89 -34.57
CA TYR A 25 -23.62 -26.97 -33.80
C TYR A 25 -22.40 -26.48 -33.02
N LEU A 26 -22.52 -26.39 -31.69
CA LEU A 26 -21.40 -26.13 -30.80
C LEU A 26 -20.57 -27.40 -30.66
N ARG A 27 -19.26 -27.29 -30.91
CA ARG A 27 -18.35 -28.41 -30.66
C ARG A 27 -18.37 -28.73 -29.16
N PRO A 28 -18.56 -30.01 -28.76
CA PRO A 28 -18.47 -30.38 -27.35
C PRO A 28 -17.08 -29.99 -26.82
N GLN A 29 -17.04 -29.52 -25.56
CA GLN A 29 -15.76 -29.22 -24.93
C GLN A 29 -14.89 -30.47 -24.92
N ARG A 30 -13.61 -30.25 -25.25
CA ARG A 30 -12.55 -31.24 -25.21
C ARG A 30 -12.41 -31.79 -23.78
N THR A 31 -12.81 -33.04 -23.56
CA THR A 31 -12.74 -33.72 -22.26
C THR A 31 -11.30 -34.10 -21.88
N ASP A 32 -10.37 -34.01 -22.82
CA ASP A 32 -8.93 -34.18 -22.64
C ASP A 32 -8.28 -32.98 -21.91
N ILE A 33 -8.94 -31.82 -21.89
CA ILE A 33 -8.50 -30.66 -21.13
C ILE A 33 -9.28 -30.67 -19.81
N LYS A 34 -8.63 -31.07 -18.73
CA LYS A 34 -9.22 -31.01 -17.38
C LYS A 34 -9.75 -29.59 -17.12
N PRO A 35 -10.98 -29.43 -16.61
CA PRO A 35 -11.49 -28.12 -16.27
C PRO A 35 -10.58 -27.49 -15.21
N PHE A 36 -10.20 -26.23 -15.42
CA PHE A 36 -9.35 -25.44 -14.50
C PHE A 36 -9.83 -25.45 -13.03
N ARG A 37 -11.09 -25.85 -12.80
CA ARG A 37 -11.76 -25.91 -11.49
C ARG A 37 -11.41 -27.10 -10.61
N GLU A 38 -10.85 -28.19 -11.14
CA GLU A 38 -10.47 -29.34 -10.28
C GLU A 38 -9.31 -29.04 -9.32
N ASN A 39 -8.59 -27.93 -9.55
CA ASN A 39 -7.57 -27.41 -8.65
C ASN A 39 -8.11 -26.39 -7.62
N GLU A 40 -9.42 -26.38 -7.33
CA GLU A 40 -10.00 -25.45 -6.34
C GLU A 40 -9.41 -25.60 -4.93
N ALA A 41 -8.98 -26.80 -4.54
CA ALA A 41 -8.28 -27.01 -3.26
C ALA A 41 -6.90 -26.31 -3.22
N ALA A 42 -6.24 -26.13 -4.36
CA ALA A 42 -5.02 -25.34 -4.50
C ALA A 42 -5.30 -23.84 -4.77
N ALA A 43 -6.50 -23.49 -5.23
CA ALA A 43 -6.96 -22.13 -5.49
C ALA A 43 -7.65 -21.45 -4.28
N ALA A 44 -7.91 -22.20 -3.19
CA ALA A 44 -8.51 -21.65 -1.97
C ALA A 44 -7.57 -20.70 -1.22
N ALA A 45 -6.25 -20.84 -1.40
CA ALA A 45 -5.29 -19.87 -0.89
C ALA A 45 -5.18 -18.70 -1.87
N PRO A 46 -5.29 -17.44 -1.42
CA PRO A 46 -5.07 -16.29 -2.28
C PRO A 46 -3.67 -16.39 -2.92
N PRO A 47 -3.52 -16.01 -4.21
CA PRO A 47 -2.23 -16.07 -4.87
C PRO A 47 -1.23 -15.20 -4.10
N LYS A 48 -0.10 -15.80 -3.71
CA LYS A 48 0.94 -15.09 -2.96
C LYS A 48 1.45 -13.91 -3.80
N PRO A 49 1.62 -12.72 -3.20
CA PRO A 49 2.20 -11.58 -3.92
C PRO A 49 3.62 -11.93 -4.37
N LYS A 50 3.95 -11.60 -5.62
CA LYS A 50 5.28 -11.82 -6.17
C LYS A 50 6.27 -10.90 -5.44
N LYS A 51 7.32 -11.48 -4.89
CA LYS A 51 8.38 -10.73 -4.22
C LYS A 51 9.46 -10.33 -5.22
N ALA A 52 10.11 -9.20 -4.97
CA ALA A 52 11.30 -8.82 -5.71
C ALA A 52 12.45 -9.76 -5.35
N ASP A 53 13.27 -10.11 -6.33
CA ASP A 53 14.42 -10.99 -6.16
C ASP A 53 15.67 -10.11 -6.17
N PRO A 54 16.42 -10.02 -5.06
CA PRO A 54 17.54 -9.09 -4.93
C PRO A 54 18.68 -9.41 -5.89
N GLU A 55 18.90 -10.69 -6.19
CA GLU A 55 19.91 -11.16 -7.14
C GLU A 55 19.61 -10.65 -8.55
N LEU A 56 18.34 -10.70 -8.98
CA LEU A 56 17.96 -10.23 -10.31
C LEU A 56 18.07 -8.70 -10.45
N ILE A 57 17.79 -7.95 -9.38
CA ILE A 57 18.03 -6.50 -9.34
C ILE A 57 19.53 -6.21 -9.52
N TYR A 58 20.38 -6.92 -8.76
CA TYR A 58 21.84 -6.76 -8.86
C TYR A 58 22.37 -7.12 -10.25
N HIS A 59 21.84 -8.17 -10.88
CA HIS A 59 22.20 -8.53 -12.25
C HIS A 59 21.79 -7.45 -13.27
N ASN A 60 20.62 -6.83 -13.11
CA ASN A 60 20.20 -5.73 -13.99
C ASN A 60 21.15 -4.54 -13.86
N GLN A 61 21.54 -4.17 -12.64
CA GLN A 61 22.50 -3.09 -12.39
C GLN A 61 23.87 -3.38 -13.01
N LYS A 62 24.37 -4.63 -12.90
CA LYS A 62 25.61 -5.05 -13.60
C LYS A 62 25.47 -4.96 -15.11
N ARG A 63 24.33 -5.39 -15.65
CA ARG A 63 24.06 -5.31 -17.09
C ARG A 63 24.08 -3.84 -17.57
N GLU A 64 23.52 -2.92 -16.81
CA GLU A 64 23.57 -1.49 -17.12
C GLU A 64 25.00 -0.94 -17.14
N ILE A 65 25.85 -1.40 -16.22
CA ILE A 65 27.28 -1.05 -16.23
C ILE A 65 27.95 -1.59 -17.50
N GLU A 66 27.74 -2.87 -17.83
CA GLU A 66 28.34 -3.46 -19.03
C GLU A 66 27.88 -2.78 -20.33
N VAL A 67 26.61 -2.38 -20.41
CA VAL A 67 26.12 -1.59 -21.56
C VAL A 67 26.87 -0.26 -21.67
N LYS A 68 27.04 0.47 -20.56
CA LYS A 68 27.81 1.73 -20.56
C LYS A 68 29.27 1.53 -20.94
N LEU A 69 29.86 0.40 -20.56
CA LEU A 69 31.24 0.06 -20.91
C LEU A 69 31.40 -0.30 -22.38
N ILE A 70 30.40 -0.96 -22.98
CA ILE A 70 30.34 -1.20 -24.42
C ILE A 70 30.23 0.13 -25.17
N ASP A 71 29.33 1.02 -24.75
CA ASP A 71 29.20 2.35 -25.34
C ASP A 71 30.53 3.13 -25.23
N LEU A 72 31.19 3.07 -24.07
CA LEU A 72 32.51 3.70 -23.87
C LEU A 72 33.56 3.13 -24.83
N HIS A 73 33.63 1.81 -24.95
CA HIS A 73 34.54 1.15 -25.87
C HIS A 73 34.37 1.64 -27.32
N ASP A 74 33.12 1.67 -27.80
CA ASP A 74 32.80 2.10 -29.15
C ASP A 74 33.17 3.57 -29.36
N THR A 75 32.92 4.44 -28.36
CA THR A 75 33.32 5.85 -28.45
C THR A 75 34.84 6.07 -28.50
N LEU A 76 35.64 5.22 -27.86
CA LEU A 76 37.10 5.31 -27.89
C LEU A 76 37.66 4.85 -29.24
N ILE A 77 37.06 3.80 -29.82
CA ILE A 77 37.41 3.34 -31.18
C ILE A 77 37.05 4.41 -32.21
N ASP A 78 35.84 4.98 -32.13
CA ASP A 78 35.39 6.05 -33.03
C ASP A 78 36.26 7.31 -32.91
N ALA A 79 36.82 7.58 -31.72
CA ALA A 79 37.79 8.66 -31.49
C ALA A 79 39.19 8.36 -32.06
N GLY A 80 39.42 7.16 -32.60
CA GLY A 80 40.69 6.75 -33.22
C GLY A 80 41.73 6.23 -32.23
N GLU A 81 41.33 5.78 -31.04
CA GLU A 81 42.25 5.11 -30.12
C GLU A 81 42.52 3.66 -30.56
N ASP A 82 43.73 3.17 -30.30
CA ASP A 82 44.07 1.76 -30.53
C ASP A 82 43.23 0.83 -29.65
N GLU A 83 42.76 -0.29 -30.21
CA GLU A 83 41.91 -1.27 -29.52
C GLU A 83 42.51 -1.74 -28.18
N GLU A 84 43.82 -1.99 -28.11
CA GLU A 84 44.47 -2.41 -26.87
C GLU A 84 44.46 -1.32 -25.77
N ILE A 85 44.53 -0.05 -26.17
CA ILE A 85 44.52 1.08 -25.23
C ILE A 85 43.10 1.34 -24.76
N ALA A 86 42.13 1.31 -25.68
CA ALA A 86 40.71 1.42 -25.39
C ALA A 86 40.28 0.32 -24.40
N GLN A 87 40.64 -0.93 -24.65
CA GLN A 87 40.33 -2.06 -23.77
C GLN A 87 40.89 -1.86 -22.35
N LYS A 88 42.16 -1.43 -22.22
CA LYS A 88 42.77 -1.15 -20.91
C LYS A 88 42.07 -0.02 -20.15
N LYS A 89 41.53 0.98 -20.85
CA LYS A 89 40.74 2.06 -20.24
C LYS A 89 39.38 1.56 -19.77
N VAL A 90 38.70 0.77 -20.60
CA VAL A 90 37.40 0.15 -20.28
C VAL A 90 37.53 -0.81 -19.10
N ASP A 91 38.60 -1.62 -19.02
CA ASP A 91 38.82 -2.54 -17.89
C ASP A 91 39.03 -1.78 -16.57
N LYS A 92 39.75 -0.65 -16.60
CA LYS A 92 39.91 0.23 -15.42
C LYS A 92 38.57 0.85 -15.00
N GLU A 93 37.78 1.32 -15.95
CA GLU A 93 36.44 1.86 -15.65
C GLU A 93 35.49 0.75 -15.17
N ARG A 94 35.59 -0.48 -15.69
CA ARG A 94 34.81 -1.64 -15.20
C ARG A 94 35.06 -1.89 -13.72
N GLU A 95 36.33 -1.99 -13.32
CA GLU A 95 36.68 -2.20 -11.90
C GLU A 95 36.16 -1.07 -11.00
N LYS A 96 36.23 0.17 -11.47
CA LYS A 96 35.77 1.34 -10.73
C LYS A 96 34.25 1.34 -10.55
N MET A 97 33.49 1.10 -11.63
CA MET A 97 32.03 1.08 -11.61
C MET A 97 31.48 -0.08 -10.78
N TYR A 98 32.15 -1.24 -10.79
CA TYR A 98 31.79 -2.37 -9.92
C TYR A 98 32.06 -2.09 -8.45
N LYS A 99 33.20 -1.44 -8.11
CA LYS A 99 33.46 -1.00 -6.74
C LYS A 99 32.39 0.00 -6.26
N GLU A 100 32.05 1.00 -7.08
CA GLU A 100 31.01 1.97 -6.73
C GLU A 100 29.63 1.30 -6.51
N LEU A 101 29.29 0.30 -7.32
CA LEU A 101 28.04 -0.45 -7.16
C LEU A 101 28.02 -1.24 -5.85
N ASP A 102 29.11 -1.95 -5.54
CA ASP A 102 29.22 -2.73 -4.30
C ASP A 102 29.25 -1.81 -3.05
N ASP A 103 29.93 -0.65 -3.12
CA ASP A 103 29.94 0.37 -2.07
C ASP A 103 28.54 0.96 -1.85
N ARG A 104 27.84 1.34 -2.94
CA ARG A 104 26.46 1.85 -2.87
C ARG A 104 25.50 0.84 -2.25
N ARG A 105 25.72 -0.45 -2.53
CA ARG A 105 24.94 -1.52 -1.92
C ARG A 105 25.22 -1.62 -0.42
N ALA A 106 26.49 -1.58 0.00
CA ALA A 106 26.87 -1.60 1.40
C ALA A 106 26.28 -0.40 2.17
N ASP A 107 26.32 0.80 1.59
CA ASP A 107 25.72 2.01 2.15
C ASP A 107 24.20 1.90 2.29
N ALA A 108 23.52 1.34 1.28
CA ALA A 108 22.08 1.13 1.31
C ALA A 108 21.67 0.13 2.40
N GLU A 109 22.47 -0.91 2.62
CA GLU A 109 22.28 -1.90 3.70
C GLU A 109 22.50 -1.26 5.09
N ALA A 110 23.49 -0.36 5.23
CA ALA A 110 23.80 0.33 6.48
C ALA A 110 22.80 1.44 6.87
N HIS A 111 22.33 2.24 5.91
CA HIS A 111 21.51 3.43 6.15
C HIS A 111 20.00 3.21 6.01
N GLY A 112 19.54 1.96 5.97
CA GLY A 112 18.11 1.65 5.95
C GLY A 112 17.43 1.97 4.62
N GLY A 113 18.20 1.98 3.52
CA GLY A 113 17.72 1.98 2.15
C GLY A 113 16.79 3.12 1.81
N GLU A 114 17.33 4.32 1.57
CA GLU A 114 16.68 5.36 0.76
C GLU A 114 17.38 5.51 -0.59
N LEU A 115 17.25 4.50 -1.45
CA LEU A 115 17.61 4.67 -2.86
C LEU A 115 16.59 5.61 -3.50
N GLN A 116 17.08 6.71 -4.07
CA GLN A 116 16.32 7.68 -4.86
C GLN A 116 15.58 6.94 -5.98
N ALA A 117 14.31 7.31 -6.19
CA ALA A 117 13.40 6.70 -7.15
C ALA A 117 13.65 7.19 -8.59
N ASP A 118 14.90 7.47 -8.94
CA ASP A 118 15.23 8.01 -10.26
C ASP A 118 15.92 6.95 -11.12
N GLN A 119 15.09 6.45 -12.05
CA GLN A 119 15.42 5.72 -13.26
C GLN A 119 15.89 4.27 -13.06
N MET A 120 14.98 3.32 -13.33
CA MET A 120 15.06 2.22 -14.32
C MET A 120 13.89 1.24 -14.06
N ALA A 121 13.25 0.77 -15.13
CA ALA A 121 11.90 0.19 -15.11
C ALA A 121 11.91 -1.35 -15.21
N SER A 122 12.68 -2.02 -14.35
CA SER A 122 12.61 -3.49 -14.26
C SER A 122 11.47 -3.93 -13.33
N THR A 123 10.79 -5.03 -13.68
CA THR A 123 9.66 -5.56 -12.90
C THR A 123 10.01 -5.82 -11.43
N HIS A 124 11.24 -6.27 -11.13
CA HIS A 124 11.65 -6.55 -9.75
C HIS A 124 11.98 -5.28 -8.96
N GLU A 125 12.53 -4.25 -9.59
CA GLU A 125 12.75 -2.94 -8.98
C GLU A 125 11.40 -2.26 -8.68
N TYR A 126 10.43 -2.38 -9.59
CA TYR A 126 9.06 -1.93 -9.36
C TYR A 126 8.41 -2.64 -8.16
N LEU A 127 8.54 -3.97 -8.06
CA LEU A 127 8.04 -4.73 -6.91
C LEU A 127 8.74 -4.34 -5.61
N GLN A 128 10.04 -4.07 -5.64
CA GLN A 128 10.79 -3.59 -4.46
C GLN A 128 10.33 -2.19 -4.03
N MET A 129 10.10 -1.29 -4.99
CA MET A 129 9.54 0.04 -4.74
C MET A 129 8.15 -0.05 -4.13
N GLN A 130 7.25 -0.86 -4.72
CA GLN A 130 5.89 -1.04 -4.23
C GLN A 130 5.90 -1.60 -2.80
N LYS A 131 6.80 -2.56 -2.51
CA LYS A 131 7.00 -3.07 -1.14
C LYS A 131 7.44 -1.96 -0.19
N ARG A 132 8.44 -1.15 -0.56
CA ARG A 132 8.91 -0.01 0.28
C ARG A 132 7.81 1.02 0.52
N GLN A 133 6.99 1.33 -0.49
CA GLN A 133 5.83 2.21 -0.34
C GLN A 133 4.78 1.62 0.60
N ALA A 134 4.48 0.32 0.47
CA ALA A 134 3.57 -0.38 1.36
C ALA A 134 4.09 -0.41 2.80
N ASP A 135 5.40 -0.64 3.01
CA ASP A 135 6.03 -0.62 4.33
C ASP A 135 5.98 0.79 4.96
N ARG A 136 6.20 1.84 4.15
CA ARG A 136 6.06 3.24 4.58
C ARG A 136 4.62 3.57 4.97
N ALA A 137 3.65 3.13 4.17
CA ALA A 137 2.23 3.31 4.47
C ALA A 137 1.83 2.54 5.73
N ALA A 138 2.24 1.28 5.88
CA ALA A 138 1.99 0.46 7.06
C ALA A 138 2.53 1.14 8.32
N LYS A 139 3.76 1.68 8.26
CA LYS A 139 4.35 2.46 9.35
C LYS A 139 3.54 3.73 9.66
N ALA A 140 3.08 4.45 8.65
CA ALA A 140 2.26 5.66 8.83
C ALA A 140 0.89 5.35 9.47
N PHE A 141 0.27 4.22 9.11
CA PHE A 141 -0.98 3.75 9.71
C PHE A 141 -0.80 3.05 11.05
N GLY A 142 0.44 2.89 11.54
CA GLY A 142 0.72 2.18 12.79
C GLY A 142 0.44 0.68 12.72
N ILE A 143 0.44 0.10 11.52
CA ILE A 143 0.26 -1.34 11.31
C ILE A 143 1.58 -2.04 11.61
N ASN A 144 1.58 -2.92 12.60
CA ASN A 144 2.73 -3.73 12.94
C ASN A 144 2.88 -4.88 11.94
N THR A 145 3.79 -4.73 10.98
CA THR A 145 4.06 -5.72 9.91
C THR A 145 4.46 -7.11 10.43
N ARG A 146 4.91 -7.25 11.68
CA ARG A 146 5.24 -8.54 12.31
C ARG A 146 4.02 -9.33 12.80
N ASN A 147 2.98 -8.62 13.25
CA ASN A 147 1.78 -9.24 13.84
C ASN A 147 0.57 -9.15 12.89
N HIS A 148 0.74 -8.49 11.75
CA HIS A 148 -0.29 -8.32 10.75
C HIS A 148 -0.33 -9.54 9.84
N GLU A 149 -1.42 -10.29 9.93
CA GLU A 149 -1.71 -11.39 9.01
C GLU A 149 -2.60 -10.89 7.89
N GLU A 150 -2.12 -10.99 6.65
CA GLU A 150 -2.91 -10.69 5.47
C GLU A 150 -4.15 -11.59 5.43
N GLY A 151 -5.33 -11.00 5.21
CA GLY A 151 -6.58 -11.74 5.13
C GLY A 151 -7.31 -11.95 6.46
N ALA A 152 -6.65 -11.74 7.60
CA ALA A 152 -7.25 -11.85 8.93
C ALA A 152 -8.48 -10.95 9.18
N ALA A 153 -8.57 -9.83 8.46
CA ALA A 153 -9.71 -8.93 8.53
C ALA A 153 -10.98 -9.51 7.88
N PHE A 154 -10.83 -10.48 6.96
CA PHE A 154 -11.94 -11.08 6.22
C PHE A 154 -12.46 -12.37 6.85
N ASP A 155 -11.73 -12.95 7.81
CA ASP A 155 -12.17 -14.14 8.55
C ASP A 155 -13.19 -13.74 9.63
N LYS A 156 -14.46 -14.07 9.37
CA LYS A 156 -15.59 -13.71 10.24
C LYS A 156 -15.47 -14.34 11.63
N ASP A 157 -14.98 -15.58 11.70
CA ASP A 157 -14.90 -16.31 12.96
C ASP A 157 -13.78 -15.73 13.82
N ARG A 158 -12.63 -15.44 13.20
CA ARG A 158 -11.50 -14.77 13.87
C ARG A 158 -11.90 -13.38 14.39
N GLN A 159 -12.60 -12.58 13.57
CA GLN A 159 -13.09 -11.26 13.98
C GLN A 159 -14.10 -11.34 15.13
N HIS A 160 -14.97 -12.36 15.13
CA HIS A 160 -15.92 -12.56 16.22
C HIS A 160 -15.22 -12.92 17.54
N GLN A 161 -14.21 -13.80 17.48
CA GLN A 161 -13.38 -14.16 18.64
C GLN A 161 -12.62 -12.96 19.20
N GLU A 162 -11.94 -12.19 18.34
CA GLU A 162 -11.25 -10.96 18.75
C GLU A 162 -12.21 -9.94 19.39
N LYS A 163 -13.43 -9.83 18.86
CA LYS A 163 -14.46 -8.93 19.42
C LYS A 163 -14.93 -9.40 20.80
N LEU A 164 -15.19 -10.70 20.97
CA LEU A 164 -15.53 -11.28 22.27
C LEU A 164 -14.41 -11.04 23.28
N GLN A 165 -13.16 -11.28 22.90
CA GLN A 165 -12.00 -11.05 23.76
C GLN A 165 -11.88 -9.58 24.15
N ARG A 166 -12.01 -8.64 23.20
CA ARG A 166 -12.03 -7.20 23.51
C ARG A 166 -13.16 -6.81 24.45
N MET A 167 -14.34 -7.42 24.33
CA MET A 167 -15.46 -7.18 25.25
C MET A 167 -15.16 -7.71 26.65
N MET A 168 -14.58 -8.91 26.77
CA MET A 168 -14.16 -9.49 28.05
C MET A 168 -13.06 -8.65 28.71
N ASP A 169 -12.03 -8.24 27.96
CA ASP A 169 -10.95 -7.40 28.47
C ASP A 169 -11.46 -6.03 28.92
N ALA A 170 -12.41 -5.44 28.18
CA ALA A 170 -13.05 -4.19 28.59
C ALA A 170 -13.85 -4.37 29.88
N GLN A 171 -14.63 -5.45 29.99
CA GLN A 171 -15.36 -5.78 31.22
C GLN A 171 -14.42 -6.01 32.40
N ALA A 172 -13.30 -6.72 32.19
CA ALA A 172 -12.28 -6.95 33.21
C ALA A 172 -11.62 -5.64 33.66
N ARG A 173 -11.25 -4.75 32.73
CA ARG A 173 -10.70 -3.43 33.05
C ARG A 173 -11.70 -2.54 33.79
N ASP A 174 -12.97 -2.56 33.39
CA ASP A 174 -14.03 -1.81 34.07
C ASP A 174 -14.27 -2.36 35.49
N ALA A 175 -14.24 -3.69 35.66
CA ALA A 175 -14.33 -4.34 36.96
C ALA A 175 -13.12 -4.04 37.87
N GLU A 176 -11.90 -4.08 37.32
CA GLU A 176 -10.67 -3.71 38.03
C GLU A 176 -10.70 -2.24 38.44
N ARG A 177 -11.12 -1.34 37.53
CA ARG A 177 -11.32 0.08 37.82
C ARG A 177 -12.35 0.30 38.92
N TRP A 178 -13.40 -0.51 39.00
CA TRP A 178 -14.40 -0.47 40.06
C TRP A 178 -13.86 -0.99 41.40
N ALA A 179 -13.04 -2.05 41.37
CA ALA A 179 -12.46 -2.68 42.55
C ALA A 179 -11.27 -1.90 43.16
N ALA A 180 -10.60 -1.04 42.38
CA ALA A 180 -9.50 -0.22 42.86
C ALA A 180 -9.94 0.79 43.95
N PRO A 181 -9.18 0.93 45.05
CA PRO A 181 -9.52 1.85 46.14
C PRO A 181 -9.47 3.30 45.63
N GLY A 182 -10.65 3.92 45.49
CA GLY A 182 -10.86 5.25 44.88
C GLY A 182 -11.79 5.25 43.65
N GLY A 183 -12.10 4.08 43.08
CA GLY A 183 -12.95 3.93 41.89
C GLY A 183 -14.47 4.09 42.13
N GLY A 184 -14.91 4.02 43.39
CA GLY A 184 -16.32 4.11 43.80
C GLY A 184 -16.83 5.50 44.18
N SER A 185 -15.98 6.54 44.17
CA SER A 185 -16.34 7.91 44.64
C SER A 185 -16.33 8.97 43.53
N GLY A 186 -16.53 8.56 42.27
CA GLY A 186 -16.76 9.48 41.16
C GLY A 186 -18.07 9.14 40.48
N ASP A 187 -19.06 10.01 40.63
CA ASP A 187 -20.46 10.02 40.17
C ASP A 187 -20.69 9.71 38.66
N ASN A 188 -20.17 8.58 38.17
CA ASN A 188 -20.21 8.12 36.78
C ASN A 188 -20.32 6.59 36.73
N GLY A 189 -21.41 6.04 37.28
CA GLY A 189 -21.80 4.64 37.08
C GLY A 189 -22.29 4.35 35.64
N PRO A 190 -22.40 3.07 35.23
CA PRO A 190 -22.70 2.65 33.85
C PRO A 190 -24.08 3.09 33.33
N GLY A 191 -24.92 3.72 34.15
CA GLY A 191 -26.22 4.29 33.77
C GLY A 191 -26.20 5.74 33.26
N ARG A 192 -25.06 6.44 33.22
CA ARG A 192 -25.00 7.88 32.81
C ARG A 192 -24.49 8.15 31.39
N LYS A 193 -24.37 7.16 30.49
CA LYS A 193 -23.98 7.41 29.09
C LYS A 193 -25.09 7.99 28.18
N HIS A 194 -26.26 8.33 28.72
CA HIS A 194 -27.35 8.96 27.97
C HIS A 194 -27.98 10.21 28.61
N GLN A 195 -27.28 10.91 29.49
CA GLN A 195 -27.42 12.37 29.45
C GLN A 195 -26.49 12.83 28.33
N ARG A 196 -26.96 12.70 27.08
CA ARG A 196 -26.44 13.58 26.02
C ARG A 196 -26.51 14.96 26.63
N ASP A 197 -25.36 15.62 26.79
CA ASP A 197 -25.35 17.06 26.93
C ASP A 197 -26.36 17.58 25.91
N ASN A 198 -27.49 18.13 26.37
CA ASN A 198 -28.52 18.73 25.51
C ASN A 198 -27.98 20.03 24.88
N ARG A 199 -26.69 20.04 24.54
CA ARG A 199 -26.00 21.10 23.85
C ARG A 199 -26.50 21.05 22.42
N PRO A 200 -27.18 22.10 21.96
CA PRO A 200 -27.75 22.11 20.62
C PRO A 200 -26.62 21.98 19.60
N LEU A 201 -26.70 20.98 18.71
CA LEU A 201 -25.81 20.88 17.53
C LEU A 201 -26.28 21.85 16.44
N ALA A 202 -25.35 22.34 15.61
CA ALA A 202 -25.69 23.19 14.48
C ALA A 202 -26.60 22.42 13.51
N LYS A 203 -27.72 23.02 13.12
CA LYS A 203 -28.59 22.43 12.09
C LYS A 203 -27.98 22.70 10.71
N GLY A 204 -28.20 21.79 9.76
CA GLY A 204 -27.76 22.00 8.38
C GLY A 204 -28.36 23.29 7.80
N GLY A 205 -27.50 24.21 7.36
CA GLY A 205 -27.89 25.52 6.82
C GLY A 205 -27.94 26.67 7.83
N GLU A 206 -27.74 26.43 9.14
CA GLU A 206 -27.62 27.51 10.12
C GLU A 206 -26.27 28.22 9.98
N SER A 207 -26.28 29.56 9.95
CA SER A 207 -25.04 30.34 10.02
C SER A 207 -24.42 30.23 11.42
N TRP A 208 -23.10 30.37 11.51
CA TRP A 208 -22.41 30.34 12.80
C TRP A 208 -22.93 31.38 13.80
N ARG A 209 -23.39 32.54 13.31
CA ARG A 209 -23.97 33.59 14.15
C ARG A 209 -25.30 33.14 14.77
N ASP A 210 -26.17 32.54 13.97
CA ASP A 210 -27.48 32.04 14.43
C ASP A 210 -27.35 30.83 15.36
N PHE A 211 -26.35 29.99 15.10
CA PHE A 211 -26.00 28.89 16.00
C PHE A 211 -25.53 29.40 17.38
N ALA A 212 -24.70 30.46 17.39
CA ALA A 212 -24.17 31.06 18.62
C ALA A 212 -25.24 31.78 19.44
N THR A 213 -26.15 32.54 18.81
CA THR A 213 -27.26 33.23 19.49
C THR A 213 -28.21 32.23 20.13
N ARG A 214 -28.64 31.20 19.40
CA ARG A 214 -29.52 30.13 19.90
C ARG A 214 -28.91 29.37 21.09
N ARG A 215 -27.58 29.20 21.08
CA ARG A 215 -26.85 28.60 22.19
C ARG A 215 -26.82 29.52 23.42
N LYS A 216 -26.67 30.83 23.20
CA LYS A 216 -26.73 31.86 24.26
C LYS A 216 -28.12 31.95 24.89
N GLU A 217 -29.18 31.97 24.08
CA GLU A 217 -30.57 32.01 24.53
C GLU A 217 -30.96 30.80 25.38
N LYS A 218 -30.43 29.61 25.05
CA LYS A 218 -30.66 28.39 25.84
C LYS A 218 -29.81 28.31 27.12
N GLY A 219 -29.11 29.37 27.49
CA GLY A 219 -28.27 29.40 28.70
C GLY A 219 -26.96 28.62 28.57
N TRP A 220 -26.56 28.23 27.34
CA TRP A 220 -25.27 27.56 27.07
C TRP A 220 -24.20 28.55 26.60
N ALA A 221 -24.40 29.84 26.91
CA ALA A 221 -23.43 30.89 26.69
C ALA A 221 -22.10 30.44 27.30
N ALA A 222 -20.99 30.58 26.57
CA ALA A 222 -19.70 30.52 27.20
C ALA A 222 -19.66 31.69 28.18
N GLU A 223 -19.77 31.39 29.48
CA GLU A 223 -19.31 32.30 30.51
C GLU A 223 -17.93 32.79 30.06
N GLU A 224 -17.75 34.10 29.93
CA GLU A 224 -16.45 34.70 29.71
C GLU A 224 -15.58 34.22 30.87
N ARG A 225 -14.83 33.16 30.64
CA ARG A 225 -13.88 32.61 31.57
C ARG A 225 -12.88 33.73 31.80
N GLU A 226 -13.00 34.41 32.94
CA GLU A 226 -12.02 35.39 33.38
C GLU A 226 -10.63 34.77 33.14
N GLU A 227 -9.81 35.51 32.38
CA GLU A 227 -8.47 35.10 32.02
C GLU A 227 -7.60 35.07 33.28
N THR A 228 -7.74 34.01 34.07
CA THR A 228 -6.74 33.64 35.05
C THR A 228 -5.44 33.39 34.28
N GLY A 229 -4.39 34.14 34.64
CA GLY A 229 -3.17 34.44 33.87
C GLY A 229 -2.31 33.27 33.35
N GLY A 230 -2.78 32.03 33.39
CA GLY A 230 -2.12 30.87 32.80
C GLY A 230 -2.32 30.70 31.28
N SER A 231 -3.40 31.26 30.69
CA SER A 231 -3.69 31.09 29.25
C SER A 231 -2.86 32.01 28.35
N ALA A 232 -2.52 33.21 28.82
CA ALA A 232 -1.67 34.17 28.09
C ALA A 232 -0.28 33.59 27.79
N ARG A 233 0.37 32.94 28.78
CA ARG A 233 1.68 32.28 28.60
C ARG A 233 1.66 31.18 27.55
N ARG A 234 0.54 30.46 27.37
CA ARG A 234 0.43 29.38 26.37
C ARG A 234 0.21 29.91 24.95
N LYS A 235 -0.45 31.07 24.79
CA LYS A 235 -0.57 31.74 23.48
C LYS A 235 0.72 32.44 23.08
N GLU A 236 1.44 33.01 24.03
CA GLU A 236 2.75 33.64 23.82
C GLU A 236 3.81 32.61 23.44
N ALA A 237 3.87 31.46 24.13
CA ALA A 237 4.78 30.35 23.79
C ALA A 237 4.47 29.68 22.43
N LYS A 238 3.23 29.79 21.93
CA LYS A 238 2.88 29.31 20.57
C LYS A 238 3.22 30.34 19.50
N ARG A 239 3.09 31.64 19.81
CA ARG A 239 3.51 32.73 18.90
C ARG A 239 5.03 32.81 18.77
N SER A 240 5.80 32.58 19.84
CA SER A 240 7.26 32.56 19.78
C SER A 240 7.76 31.41 18.90
N ARG A 241 7.24 30.18 19.10
CA ARG A 241 7.62 29.02 18.27
C ARG A 241 7.33 29.21 16.78
N ILE A 242 6.21 29.85 16.43
CA ILE A 242 5.85 30.12 15.03
C ILE A 242 6.74 31.21 14.41
N ASN A 243 7.28 32.14 15.20
CA ASN A 243 8.20 33.16 14.70
C ASN A 243 9.64 32.63 14.58
N ASP A 244 10.06 31.72 15.47
CA ASP A 244 11.37 31.07 15.38
C ASP A 244 11.47 30.15 14.14
N ASP A 245 10.39 29.45 13.79
CA ASP A 245 10.33 28.61 12.59
C ASP A 245 10.34 29.41 11.27
N LYS A 246 9.94 30.70 11.30
CA LYS A 246 9.95 31.57 10.11
C LYS A 246 11.30 32.24 9.88
N ASN A 247 12.06 32.54 10.93
CA ASN A 247 13.38 33.18 10.80
C ASN A 247 14.50 32.19 10.45
N ASN A 248 14.33 30.89 10.72
CA ASN A 248 15.30 29.87 10.33
C ASN A 248 15.19 29.41 8.87
N ASN A 249 14.10 29.77 8.17
CA ASN A 249 13.86 29.37 6.78
C ASN A 249 14.23 30.45 5.74
N THR A 250 14.85 31.55 6.16
CA THR A 250 15.26 32.67 5.30
C THR A 250 16.78 32.89 5.22
N ILE A 251 17.60 31.94 5.69
CA ILE A 251 19.08 32.07 5.70
C ILE A 251 19.77 31.04 4.77
N THR A 252 19.03 30.19 4.04
CA THR A 252 19.61 29.20 3.12
C THR A 252 19.11 29.33 1.68
N GLU A 253 18.97 30.55 1.18
CA GLU A 253 18.97 30.84 -0.26
C GLU A 253 19.79 32.11 -0.48
N GLY A 254 21.08 31.91 -0.79
CA GLY A 254 22.08 32.92 -1.08
C GLY A 254 23.36 32.24 -1.54
#